data_AF-A0A7S1P672-F1
#
_entry.id   AF-A0A7S1P672-F1
#
_cell.length_a   1.000
_cell.length_b   1.000
_cell.length_c   1.000
_cell.angle_alpha   90.00
_cell.angle_beta   90.00
_cell.angle_gamma   90.00
#
_symmetry.space_group_name_H-M   'P 1'
#
loop_
_entity.id
_entity.type
_entity.pdbx_description
1 polymer ?
#
loop_
_entity_poly.entity_id
_entity_poly.type
_entity_poly.pdbx_seq_one_letter_code
_entity_poly.pdbx_strand_id
1 'polypeptide(L)'
;ARPELGSRYWRKLTFHLILAGHTYNKGGYKALALRCYSVVSRTYSRKGWLHINDHVHFTMARQSFSLGLIRRSLQHFATVLNSFSATHEAATPAPPALALPDTRRLLPVLEDGPPLAEGISQ
;
A
#
# COMPACT_ATOMS: atom_id res chain seq x y z
N ALA A 1 23.61 -9.48 22.45
CA ALA A 1 22.36 -8.81 22.86
C ALA A 1 22.43 -7.35 22.40
N ARG A 2 21.49 -6.86 21.57
CA ARG A 2 21.40 -5.42 21.30
C ARG A 2 20.72 -4.78 22.52
N PRO A 3 21.28 -3.73 23.12
CA PRO A 3 20.58 -3.04 24.19
C PRO A 3 19.25 -2.54 23.65
N GLU A 4 18.17 -2.85 24.36
CA GLU A 4 16.81 -2.36 24.13
C GLU A 4 16.80 -0.84 24.38
N LEU A 5 17.43 -0.08 23.47
CA LEU A 5 17.47 1.37 23.53
C LEU A 5 16.01 1.86 23.57
N GLY A 6 15.67 2.64 24.59
CA GLY A 6 14.29 3.05 24.83
C GLY A 6 13.67 3.77 23.63
N SER A 7 12.33 3.73 23.53
CA SER A 7 11.56 4.35 22.44
C SER A 7 11.97 5.80 22.15
N ARG A 8 12.37 6.56 23.18
CA ARG A 8 12.84 7.96 23.09
C ARG A 8 14.17 8.10 22.33
N TYR A 9 15.12 7.20 22.56
CA TYR A 9 16.41 7.18 21.83
C TYR A 9 16.20 6.91 20.35
N TRP A 10 15.38 5.90 20.01
CA TRP A 10 15.12 5.57 18.60
C TRP A 10 14.48 6.71 17.83
N ARG A 11 13.55 7.47 18.44
CA ARG A 11 12.96 8.65 17.80
C ARG A 11 14.01 9.75 17.53
N LYS A 12 14.90 10.00 18.49
CA LYS A 12 16.00 10.98 18.31
C LYS A 12 16.95 10.52 17.20
N LEU A 13 17.32 9.25 17.21
CA LEU A 13 18.19 8.65 16.20
C LEU A 13 17.57 8.71 14.80
N THR A 14 16.32 8.28 14.64
CA THR A 14 15.64 8.30 13.33
C THR A 14 15.49 9.70 12.78
N PHE A 15 15.22 10.69 13.64
CA PHE A 15 15.20 12.09 13.26
C PHE A 15 16.55 12.55 12.69
N HIS A 16 17.66 12.26 13.38
CA HIS A 16 18.99 12.57 12.87
C HIS A 16 19.31 11.84 11.56
N LEU A 17 18.87 10.59 11.39
CA LEU A 17 19.04 9.84 10.14
C LEU A 17 18.25 10.44 8.98
N ILE A 18 17.03 10.94 9.21
CA ILE A 18 16.23 11.63 8.18
C ILE A 18 16.94 12.92 7.75
N LEU A 19 17.44 13.71 8.72
CA LEU A 19 18.20 14.94 8.44
C LEU A 19 19.50 14.64 7.68
N ALA A 20 20.26 13.63 8.08
CA ALA A 20 21.46 13.20 7.38
C ALA A 20 21.15 12.76 5.94
N GLY A 21 20.07 11.99 5.74
CA GLY A 21 19.60 11.60 4.41
C GLY A 21 19.25 12.79 3.53
N HIS A 22 18.65 13.84 4.11
CA HIS A 22 18.35 15.07 3.39
C HIS A 22 19.62 15.81 2.95
N THR A 23 20.61 15.93 3.84
CA THR A 23 21.91 16.54 3.52
C THR A 23 22.65 15.76 2.43
N TYR A 24 22.64 14.43 2.49
CA TYR A 24 23.25 13.60 1.43
C TYR A 24 22.53 13.75 0.10
N ASN A 25 21.20 13.87 0.09
CA ASN A 25 20.43 14.13 -1.12
C ASN A 25 20.81 15.49 -1.74
N LYS A 26 20.92 16.54 -0.92
CA LYS A 26 21.37 17.87 -1.38
C LYS A 26 22.80 17.82 -1.94
N GLY A 27 23.67 17.00 -1.35
CA GLY A 27 25.03 16.77 -1.84
C GLY A 27 25.16 15.80 -3.02
N GLY A 28 24.06 15.29 -3.60
CA GLY A 28 24.09 14.36 -4.72
C GLY A 28 24.46 12.91 -4.36
N TYR A 29 24.68 12.61 -3.07
CA TYR A 29 25.01 11.26 -2.59
C TYR A 29 23.76 10.40 -2.39
N LYS A 30 23.09 10.08 -3.49
CA LYS A 30 21.78 9.39 -3.51
C LYS A 30 21.81 8.00 -2.85
N ALA A 31 22.90 7.25 -3.02
CA ALA A 31 23.06 5.94 -2.41
C ALA A 31 23.17 6.00 -0.88
N LEU A 32 23.89 7.00 -0.34
CA LEU A 32 24.00 7.21 1.10
C LEU A 32 22.67 7.69 1.68
N ALA A 33 22.00 8.60 0.99
CA ALA A 33 20.65 9.04 1.36
C ALA A 33 19.68 7.83 1.44
N LEU A 34 19.65 6.98 0.42
CA LEU A 34 18.81 5.78 0.39
C LEU A 34 19.11 4.83 1.56
N ARG A 35 20.39 4.68 1.95
CA ARG A 35 20.79 3.86 3.09
C ARG A 35 20.26 4.42 4.41
N CYS A 36 20.37 5.73 4.63
CA CYS A 36 19.81 6.39 5.81
C CYS A 36 18.29 6.13 5.93
N TYR A 37 17.55 6.34 4.84
CA TYR A 37 16.10 6.12 4.82
C TYR A 37 15.69 4.65 5.00
N SER A 38 16.49 3.70 4.51
CA SER A 38 16.24 2.27 4.69
C SER A 38 16.31 1.84 6.17
N VAL A 39 17.23 2.43 6.94
CA VAL A 39 17.35 2.18 8.40
C VAL A 39 16.13 2.73 9.14
N VAL A 40 15.69 3.92 8.73
CA VAL A 40 14.52 4.60 9.29
C VAL A 40 13.25 3.80 9.02
N SER A 41 13.03 3.36 7.77
CA SER A 41 11.87 2.58 7.35
C SER A 41 11.68 1.34 8.24
N ARG A 42 12.74 0.54 8.45
CA ARG A 42 12.69 -0.66 9.31
C ARG A 42 12.27 -0.37 10.75
N THR A 43 12.58 0.82 11.27
CA THR A 43 12.25 1.22 12.64
C THR A 43 10.79 1.64 12.78
N TYR A 44 10.21 2.21 11.71
CA TYR A 44 8.84 2.74 11.70
C TYR A 44 7.79 1.76 11.18
N SER A 45 8.16 0.73 10.40
CA SER A 45 7.22 -0.28 9.89
C SER A 45 6.39 -0.98 10.98
N ARG A 46 6.85 -0.99 12.22
CA ARG A 46 6.16 -1.64 13.35
C ARG A 46 5.37 -0.69 14.25
N LYS A 47 5.47 0.63 14.06
CA LYS A 47 4.97 1.63 15.02
C LYS A 47 3.70 2.37 14.57
N GLY A 48 3.23 2.16 13.33
CA GLY A 48 1.98 2.77 12.82
C GLY A 48 2.08 4.26 12.46
N TRP A 49 3.27 4.79 12.21
CA TRP A 49 3.47 6.20 11.88
C TRP A 49 3.33 6.41 10.37
N LEU A 50 2.08 6.44 9.89
CA LEU A 50 1.75 6.53 8.47
C LEU A 50 2.46 7.72 7.79
N HIS A 51 2.32 8.94 8.34
CA HIS A 51 2.89 10.14 7.73
C HIS A 51 4.41 10.08 7.51
N ILE A 52 5.17 9.62 8.51
CA ILE A 52 6.63 9.47 8.39
C ILE A 52 6.95 8.35 7.41
N ASN A 53 6.21 7.24 7.46
CA ASN A 53 6.40 6.10 6.58
C ASN A 53 6.17 6.49 5.11
N ASP A 54 5.12 7.25 4.82
CA ASP A 54 4.80 7.75 3.49
C ASP A 54 5.91 8.69 2.98
N HIS A 55 6.37 9.63 3.81
CA HIS A 55 7.48 10.52 3.46
C HIS A 55 8.77 9.75 3.14
N VAL A 56 9.11 8.77 3.98
CA VAL A 56 10.31 7.93 3.80
C VAL A 56 10.19 7.09 2.53
N HIS A 57 9.07 6.42 2.29
CA HIS A 57 8.86 5.64 1.07
C HIS A 57 8.86 6.49 -0.19
N PHE A 58 8.23 7.67 -0.17
CA PHE A 58 8.28 8.61 -1.28
C PHE A 58 9.70 9.05 -1.60
N THR A 59 10.49 9.37 -0.57
CA THR A 59 11.88 9.78 -0.76
C THR A 59 12.74 8.62 -1.26
N MET A 60 12.59 7.42 -0.70
CA MET A 60 13.27 6.21 -1.17
C MET A 60 12.94 5.87 -2.62
N ALA A 61 11.69 6.09 -3.05
CA ALA A 61 11.29 5.92 -4.45
C ALA A 61 12.09 6.86 -5.36
N ARG A 62 12.13 8.16 -5.05
CA ARG A 62 12.90 9.16 -5.83
C ARG A 62 14.40 8.85 -5.90
N GLN A 63 15.00 8.43 -4.79
CA GLN A 63 16.42 8.06 -4.77
C GLN A 63 16.68 6.79 -5.57
N SER A 64 15.81 5.77 -5.44
CA SER A 64 15.93 4.52 -6.18
C SER A 64 15.77 4.74 -7.69
N PHE A 65 14.83 5.59 -8.10
CA PHE A 65 14.66 5.98 -9.49
C PHE A 65 15.94 6.63 -10.05
N SER A 66 16.49 7.58 -9.31
CA SER A 66 17.73 8.27 -9.70
C SER A 66 18.96 7.37 -9.78
N LEU A 67 18.94 6.22 -9.10
CA LEU A 67 20.01 5.21 -9.12
C LEU A 67 19.77 4.12 -10.17
N GLY A 68 18.72 4.23 -11.00
CA GLY A 68 18.34 3.21 -11.99
C GLY A 68 17.66 1.98 -11.41
N LEU A 69 17.33 1.98 -10.10
CA LEU A 69 16.67 0.88 -9.41
C LEU A 69 15.14 0.95 -9.59
N ILE A 70 14.68 0.87 -10.85
CA ILE A 70 13.29 1.15 -11.24
C ILE A 70 12.29 0.24 -10.51
N ARG A 71 12.57 -1.07 -10.43
CA ARG A 71 11.67 -2.01 -9.71
C ARG A 71 11.46 -1.62 -8.24
N ARG A 72 12.53 -1.22 -7.55
CA ARG A 72 12.45 -0.77 -6.15
C ARG A 72 11.72 0.56 -6.04
N SER A 73 11.94 1.46 -6.98
CA SER A 73 11.21 2.72 -7.04
C SER A 73 9.70 2.50 -7.16
N LEU A 74 9.28 1.64 -8.08
CA LEU A 74 7.87 1.33 -8.31
C LEU A 74 7.22 0.69 -7.08
N GLN A 75 7.91 -0.24 -6.42
CA GLN A 75 7.42 -0.86 -5.17
C GLN A 75 7.15 0.18 -4.08
N HIS A 76 8.05 1.15 -3.92
CA HIS A 76 7.86 2.22 -2.94
C HIS A 76 6.74 3.18 -3.33
N PHE A 77 6.63 3.55 -4.61
CA PHE A 77 5.50 4.37 -5.08
C PHE A 77 4.17 3.66 -4.88
N ALA A 78 4.07 2.36 -5.21
CA ALA A 78 2.87 1.58 -4.98
C ALA A 78 2.48 1.55 -3.49
N THR A 79 3.45 1.42 -2.59
CA THR A 79 3.18 1.44 -1.14
C THR A 79 2.56 2.77 -0.70
N VAL A 80 3.08 3.89 -1.20
CA VAL A 80 2.58 5.24 -0.90
C VAL A 80 1.18 5.46 -1.50
N LEU A 81 0.94 5.02 -2.74
CA LEU A 81 -0.38 5.16 -3.36
C LEU A 81 -1.43 4.30 -2.64
N ASN A 82 -1.06 3.09 -2.25
CA ASN A 82 -1.93 2.21 -1.49
C ASN A 82 -2.26 2.80 -0.11
N SER A 83 -1.29 3.41 0.58
CA SER A 83 -1.56 4.06 1.87
C SER A 83 -2.52 5.24 1.72
N PHE A 84 -2.35 6.08 0.69
CA PHE A 84 -3.31 7.16 0.39
C PHE A 84 -4.72 6.64 0.07
N SER A 85 -4.83 5.59 -0.76
CA SER A 85 -6.14 5.01 -1.09
C SER A 85 -6.88 4.48 0.14
N ALA A 86 -6.17 3.79 1.04
CA ALA A 86 -6.73 3.25 2.28
C ALA A 86 -7.22 4.37 3.22
N THR A 87 -6.52 5.51 3.27
CA THR A 87 -6.99 6.66 4.07
C THR A 87 -8.28 7.27 3.56
N HIS A 88 -8.51 7.27 2.23
CA HIS A 88 -9.72 7.80 1.63
C HIS A 88 -10.92 6.86 1.81
N GLU A 89 -10.68 5.55 1.71
CA GLU A 89 -11.71 4.52 1.92
C GLU A 89 -12.18 4.49 3.39
N ALA A 90 -11.27 4.70 4.35
CA ALA A 90 -11.62 4.84 5.76
C ALA A 90 -12.38 6.14 6.11
N ALA A 91 -12.23 7.20 5.31
CA ALA A 91 -12.90 8.48 5.52
C ALA A 91 -14.32 8.52 4.95
N THR A 92 -14.67 7.57 4.07
CA THR A 92 -16.04 7.39 3.62
C THR A 92 -16.69 6.37 4.56
N PRO A 93 -17.54 6.75 5.53
CA PRO A 93 -18.38 5.75 6.16
C PRO A 93 -19.15 5.09 5.02
N ALA A 94 -19.01 3.77 4.89
CA ALA A 94 -19.79 3.00 3.94
C ALA A 94 -21.24 3.51 4.01
N PRO A 95 -21.86 3.93 2.90
CA PRO A 95 -23.29 4.21 2.93
C PRO A 95 -23.95 2.98 3.57
N PRO A 96 -24.89 3.18 4.53
CA PRO A 96 -25.60 2.06 5.14
C PRO A 96 -26.07 1.19 3.98
N ALA A 97 -25.64 -0.07 4.01
CA ALA A 97 -25.77 -1.04 2.94
C ALA A 97 -27.00 -0.74 2.10
N LEU A 98 -26.78 -0.45 0.82
CA LEU A 98 -27.81 -0.66 -0.17
C LEU A 98 -28.15 -2.14 -0.02
N ALA A 99 -29.19 -2.41 0.76
CA ALA A 99 -29.79 -3.71 0.94
C ALA A 99 -30.35 -4.07 -0.43
N LEU A 100 -29.47 -4.56 -1.31
CA LEU A 100 -29.86 -5.34 -2.46
C LEU A 100 -30.60 -6.55 -1.87
N PRO A 101 -31.92 -6.67 -2.05
CA PRO A 101 -32.57 -7.94 -1.75
C PRO A 101 -31.87 -8.99 -2.60
N ASP A 102 -31.48 -10.09 -1.96
CA ASP A 102 -30.86 -11.27 -2.57
C ASP A 102 -31.47 -11.56 -3.96
N THR A 103 -30.78 -11.15 -5.01
CA THR A 103 -31.20 -11.43 -6.39
C THR A 103 -31.13 -12.92 -6.72
N ARG A 104 -30.58 -13.74 -5.81
CA ARG A 104 -30.68 -15.20 -5.83
C ARG A 104 -32.10 -15.77 -5.68
N ARG A 105 -33.10 -14.96 -5.33
CA ARG A 105 -34.51 -15.39 -5.27
C ARG A 105 -35.38 -14.93 -6.45
N LEU A 106 -34.85 -14.18 -7.41
CA LEU A 106 -35.64 -13.63 -8.54
C LEU A 106 -35.39 -14.29 -9.90
N LEU A 107 -34.68 -15.42 -9.96
CA LEU A 107 -34.68 -16.28 -11.14
C LEU A 107 -35.44 -17.58 -10.84
N PRO A 108 -36.73 -17.62 -11.16
CA PRO A 108 -37.32 -18.80 -11.74
C PRO A 108 -37.80 -18.50 -13.16
N VAL A 109 -37.72 -19.52 -14.01
CA VAL A 109 -38.30 -19.61 -15.36
C VAL A 109 -37.46 -19.00 -16.49
N LEU A 110 -36.40 -19.72 -16.86
CA LEU A 110 -36.08 -19.90 -18.28
C LEU A 110 -35.36 -21.24 -18.49
N GLU A 111 -36.00 -22.35 -18.12
CA GLU A 111 -35.61 -23.71 -18.49
C GLU A 111 -36.88 -24.57 -18.48
N ASP A 112 -37.71 -24.39 -19.50
CA ASP A 112 -38.70 -25.40 -19.93
C ASP A 112 -38.69 -25.39 -21.46
N GLY A 113 -37.62 -25.95 -22.03
CA GLY A 113 -37.64 -26.41 -23.42
C GLY A 113 -38.60 -27.60 -23.52
N PRO A 114 -39.54 -27.62 -24.47
CA PRO A 114 -40.48 -28.73 -24.58
C PRO A 114 -39.76 -30.03 -24.94
N PRO A 115 -40.16 -31.18 -24.36
CA PRO A 115 -39.59 -32.47 -24.72
C PRO A 115 -40.01 -32.84 -26.15
N LEU A 116 -39.03 -33.30 -26.93
CA LEU A 116 -39.23 -33.91 -28.24
C LEU A 116 -40.19 -35.10 -28.10
N ALA A 117 -41.44 -34.92 -28.52
CA ALA A 117 -42.39 -36.00 -28.68
C ALA A 117 -42.23 -36.60 -30.08
N GLU A 118 -41.93 -37.90 -30.10
CA GLU A 118 -41.84 -38.72 -31.30
C GLU A 118 -43.18 -38.83 -32.04
N GLY A 119 -43.08 -38.85 -33.38
CA GLY A 119 -43.81 -39.75 -34.28
C GLY A 119 -45.34 -39.80 -34.24
N ILE A 120 -45.98 -39.21 -35.27
CA ILE A 120 -47.15 -39.83 -35.92
C ILE A 120 -46.99 -39.65 -37.45
N SER A 121 -46.68 -40.75 -38.13
CA SER A 121 -47.04 -40.98 -39.52
C SER A 121 -48.55 -41.18 -39.62
N GLN A 122 -49.21 -40.46 -40.54
CA GLN A 122 -50.11 -41.01 -41.57
C GLN A 122 -50.13 -40.05 -42.75
#